data_AF-A0A6J8BGF0-F1
#
_entry.id   AF-A0A6J8BGF0-F1
#
_cell.length_a   1.000
_cell.length_b   1.000
_cell.length_c   1.000
_cell.angle_alpha   90.00
_cell.angle_beta   90.00
_cell.angle_gamma   90.00
#
_symmetry.space_group_name_H-M   'P 1'
#
loop_
_entity.id
_entity.type
_entity.pdbx_description
1 polymer ?
#
loop_
_entity_poly.entity_id
_entity_poly.type
_entity_poly.pdbx_seq_one_letter_code
_entity_poly.pdbx_strand_id
1 'polypeptide(L)'
;MYKLYKHCWQLKKVVTKEIQLKELIDVSMGSSADMTIGLSNLHHDLDSIKESLEGVFKRTDLDKALNNIVRKDDLETIVTSIVTKLVDSMKKEIEGNLKDKTNKQTKAVKELSKENEGLRELIASQRKMIHELQINVNDNGIIAKQALQMSNYNQQYSRKFNIKVMNFPENKDENLRERFKNKIVKDTLKVTIRPEEIQAIHGIPGN
;
A
#
# COMPACT_ATOMS: atom_id res chain seq x y z
N MET A 1 40.10 -59.35 -137.17
CA MET A 1 39.74 -60.03 -135.91
C MET A 1 39.85 -59.06 -134.72
N TYR A 2 39.18 -57.90 -134.80
CA TYR A 2 39.39 -56.73 -133.91
C TYR A 2 38.32 -56.58 -132.80
N LYS A 3 37.37 -57.53 -132.66
CA LYS A 3 36.24 -57.44 -131.72
C LYS A 3 36.47 -58.11 -130.35
N LEU A 4 37.47 -58.99 -130.20
CA LEU A 4 37.72 -59.70 -128.93
C LEU A 4 38.56 -58.91 -127.93
N TYR A 5 39.44 -58.00 -128.37
CA TYR A 5 40.28 -57.22 -127.45
C TYR A 5 39.54 -56.11 -126.68
N LYS A 6 38.43 -55.59 -127.23
CA LYS A 6 37.68 -54.49 -126.59
C LYS A 6 36.85 -54.94 -125.39
N HIS A 7 36.42 -56.21 -125.36
CA HIS A 7 35.63 -56.75 -124.26
C HIS A 7 36.47 -57.13 -123.04
N CYS A 8 37.71 -57.60 -123.25
CA CYS A 8 38.60 -57.96 -122.15
C CYS A 8 39.09 -56.73 -121.35
N TRP A 9 39.20 -55.55 -121.98
CA TRP A 9 39.59 -54.32 -121.28
C TRP A 9 38.46 -53.70 -120.45
N GLN A 10 37.19 -53.86 -120.86
CA GLN A 10 36.04 -53.38 -120.09
C GLN A 10 35.78 -54.21 -118.83
N LEU A 11 35.97 -55.54 -118.88
CA LEU A 11 35.84 -56.40 -117.71
C LEU A 11 36.87 -56.07 -116.62
N LYS A 12 38.12 -55.72 -117.01
CA LYS A 12 39.16 -55.35 -116.04
C LYS A 12 38.81 -54.08 -115.24
N LYS A 13 38.18 -53.08 -115.87
CA LYS A 13 37.74 -51.83 -115.20
C LYS A 13 36.57 -52.02 -114.25
N VAL A 14 35.67 -52.96 -114.53
CA VAL A 14 34.52 -53.24 -113.64
C VAL A 14 35.01 -53.91 -112.35
N VAL A 15 35.91 -54.89 -112.47
CA VAL A 15 36.48 -55.59 -111.31
C VAL A 15 37.32 -54.64 -110.44
N THR A 16 38.05 -53.69 -111.02
CA THR A 16 38.81 -52.72 -110.20
C THR A 16 37.90 -51.74 -109.44
N LYS A 17 36.74 -51.39 -110.00
CA LYS A 17 35.77 -50.52 -109.32
C LYS A 17 35.04 -51.24 -108.18
N GLU A 18 34.74 -52.52 -108.32
CA GLU A 18 34.12 -53.30 -107.23
C GLU A 18 35.07 -53.50 -106.04
N ILE A 19 36.37 -53.62 -106.27
CA ILE A 19 37.36 -53.76 -105.19
C ILE A 19 37.52 -52.44 -104.42
N GLN A 20 37.56 -51.29 -105.11
CA GLN A 20 37.61 -49.99 -104.42
C GLN A 20 36.32 -49.64 -103.67
N LEU A 21 35.16 -50.12 -104.12
CA LEU A 21 33.89 -49.90 -103.40
C LEU A 21 33.80 -50.72 -102.11
N LYS A 22 34.40 -51.92 -102.07
CA LYS A 22 34.48 -52.72 -100.84
C LYS A 22 35.43 -52.12 -99.80
N GLU A 23 36.57 -51.56 -100.21
CA GLU A 23 37.48 -50.89 -99.27
C GLU A 23 36.90 -49.59 -98.69
N LEU A 24 36.03 -48.86 -99.40
CA LEU A 24 35.39 -47.66 -98.86
C LEU A 24 34.26 -47.94 -97.84
N ILE A 25 33.60 -49.11 -97.93
CA ILE A 25 32.50 -49.46 -97.03
C ILE A 25 33.03 -49.94 -95.67
N ASP A 26 34.18 -50.63 -95.63
CA ASP A 26 34.79 -51.06 -94.36
C ASP A 26 35.40 -49.90 -93.54
N VAL A 27 35.82 -48.80 -94.19
CA VAL A 27 36.33 -47.62 -93.46
C VAL A 27 35.19 -46.78 -92.86
N SER A 28 33.98 -46.82 -93.44
CA SER A 28 32.84 -46.03 -92.98
C SER A 28 32.11 -46.62 -91.76
N MET A 29 32.28 -47.92 -91.47
CA MET A 29 31.62 -48.59 -90.33
C MET A 29 32.44 -48.55 -89.03
N GLY A 30 33.73 -48.16 -89.09
CA GLY A 30 34.59 -48.04 -87.90
C GLY A 30 34.42 -46.75 -87.08
N SER A 31 33.93 -45.66 -87.70
CA SER A 31 33.84 -44.34 -87.03
C SER A 31 32.57 -44.14 -86.19
N SER A 32 31.54 -44.97 -86.38
CA SER A 32 30.29 -44.85 -85.61
C SER A 32 30.39 -45.49 -84.23
N ALA A 33 31.19 -46.53 -84.04
CA ALA A 33 31.35 -47.20 -82.76
C ALA A 33 32.10 -46.34 -81.72
N ASP A 34 33.08 -45.56 -82.18
CA ASP A 34 33.89 -44.67 -81.32
C ASP A 34 33.08 -43.49 -80.77
N MET A 35 32.12 -42.97 -81.55
CA MET A 35 31.21 -41.91 -81.10
C MET A 35 30.21 -42.43 -80.06
N THR A 36 29.73 -43.68 -80.21
CA THR A 36 28.85 -44.31 -79.21
C THR A 36 29.58 -44.60 -77.91
N ILE A 37 30.87 -44.99 -77.97
CA ILE A 37 31.72 -45.17 -76.79
C ILE A 37 31.99 -43.84 -76.09
N GLY A 38 32.29 -42.77 -76.85
CA GLY A 38 32.46 -41.42 -76.29
C GLY A 38 31.19 -40.88 -75.61
N LEU A 39 30.02 -41.10 -76.21
CA LEU A 39 28.73 -40.70 -75.65
C LEU A 39 28.34 -41.52 -74.41
N SER A 40 28.64 -42.81 -74.38
CA SER A 40 28.38 -43.66 -73.21
C SER A 40 29.32 -43.36 -72.05
N ASN A 41 30.58 -43.02 -72.32
CA ASN A 41 31.51 -42.54 -71.29
C ASN A 41 31.07 -41.20 -70.70
N LEU A 42 30.63 -40.25 -71.54
CA LEU A 42 30.07 -38.98 -71.07
C LEU A 42 28.79 -39.18 -70.25
N HIS A 43 27.94 -40.12 -70.63
CA HIS A 43 26.75 -40.46 -69.85
C HIS A 43 27.13 -41.06 -68.50
N HIS A 44 28.12 -41.94 -68.47
CA HIS A 44 28.64 -42.53 -67.25
C HIS A 44 29.29 -41.50 -66.33
N ASP A 45 30.06 -40.56 -66.88
CA ASP A 45 30.67 -39.47 -66.12
C ASP A 45 29.61 -38.52 -65.55
N LEU A 46 28.57 -38.20 -66.33
CA LEU A 46 27.44 -37.39 -65.86
C LEU A 46 26.63 -38.10 -64.78
N ASP A 47 26.39 -39.40 -64.91
CA ASP A 47 25.73 -40.22 -63.89
C ASP A 47 26.59 -40.30 -62.62
N SER A 48 27.91 -40.45 -62.75
CA SER A 48 28.84 -40.46 -61.62
C SER A 48 28.92 -39.12 -60.90
N ILE A 49 28.89 -38.00 -61.63
CA ILE A 49 28.81 -36.64 -61.08
C ILE A 49 27.46 -36.43 -60.38
N LYS A 50 26.36 -36.90 -60.97
CA LYS A 50 25.03 -36.81 -60.39
C LYS A 50 24.92 -37.61 -59.09
N GLU A 51 25.41 -38.85 -59.05
CA GLU A 51 25.47 -39.66 -57.82
C GLU A 51 26.36 -39.01 -56.76
N SER A 52 27.50 -38.44 -57.18
CA SER A 52 28.38 -37.71 -56.26
C SER A 52 27.68 -36.47 -55.67
N LEU A 53 26.93 -35.71 -56.48
CA LEU A 53 26.21 -34.53 -56.03
C LEU A 53 24.99 -34.87 -55.15
N GLU A 54 24.24 -35.93 -55.46
CA GLU A 54 23.15 -36.43 -54.61
C GLU A 54 23.65 -36.96 -53.25
N GLY A 55 24.94 -37.32 -53.16
CA GLY A 55 25.60 -37.74 -51.92
C GLY A 55 26.20 -36.61 -51.07
N VAL A 56 26.50 -35.44 -51.65
CA VAL A 56 27.29 -34.38 -50.99
C VAL A 56 26.47 -33.50 -50.04
N PHE A 57 25.16 -33.36 -50.24
CA PHE A 57 24.27 -32.74 -49.24
C PHE A 57 22.90 -33.40 -49.25
N LYS A 58 22.62 -34.26 -48.26
CA LYS A 58 21.26 -34.78 -48.07
C LYS A 58 20.43 -33.71 -47.37
N ARG A 59 19.14 -33.61 -47.71
CA ARG A 59 18.18 -32.72 -47.03
C ARG A 59 18.17 -32.94 -45.51
N THR A 60 18.45 -34.16 -45.07
CA THR A 60 18.63 -34.55 -43.67
C THR A 60 19.82 -33.88 -42.98
N ASP A 61 20.88 -33.55 -43.71
CA ASP A 61 22.05 -32.85 -43.17
C ASP A 61 21.73 -31.36 -42.96
N LEU A 62 20.93 -30.78 -43.86
CA LEU A 62 20.37 -29.44 -43.70
C LEU A 62 19.40 -29.38 -42.51
N ASP A 63 18.50 -30.36 -42.36
CA ASP A 63 17.56 -30.44 -41.24
C ASP A 63 18.27 -30.66 -39.90
N LYS A 64 19.37 -31.44 -39.88
CA LYS A 64 20.24 -31.59 -38.71
C LYS A 64 21.00 -30.31 -38.37
N ALA A 65 21.51 -29.59 -39.37
CA ALA A 65 22.14 -28.29 -39.16
C ALA A 65 21.12 -27.27 -38.63
N LEU A 66 19.91 -27.24 -39.20
CA LEU A 66 18.82 -26.35 -38.77
C LEU A 66 18.38 -26.62 -37.33
N ASN A 67 18.25 -27.91 -36.95
CA ASN A 67 17.94 -28.32 -35.58
C ASN A 67 19.08 -28.06 -34.58
N ASN A 68 20.32 -27.85 -35.06
CA ASN A 68 21.48 -27.52 -34.22
C ASN A 68 21.74 -26.01 -34.08
N ILE A 69 21.19 -25.15 -34.95
CA ILE A 69 21.47 -23.70 -34.93
C ILE A 69 20.72 -23.00 -33.78
N VAL A 70 19.52 -23.46 -33.43
CA VAL A 70 18.82 -23.05 -32.20
C VAL A 70 18.17 -24.28 -31.60
N ARG A 71 18.84 -24.92 -30.65
CA ARG A 71 18.23 -26.01 -29.91
C ARG A 71 17.15 -25.43 -29.02
N LYS A 72 15.95 -26.01 -29.08
CA LYS A 72 14.82 -25.64 -28.23
C LYS A 72 15.21 -25.65 -26.75
N ASP A 73 16.08 -26.56 -26.36
CA ASP A 73 16.59 -26.71 -24.99
C ASP A 73 17.41 -25.49 -24.53
N ASP A 74 18.17 -24.86 -25.43
CA ASP A 74 18.96 -23.65 -25.12
C ASP A 74 18.02 -22.45 -24.91
N LEU A 75 17.00 -22.33 -25.76
CA LEU A 75 15.93 -21.33 -25.60
C LEU A 75 15.18 -21.54 -24.28
N GLU A 76 14.80 -22.77 -23.96
CA GLU A 76 14.10 -23.11 -22.73
C GLU A 76 14.95 -22.79 -21.49
N THR A 77 16.26 -23.08 -21.55
CA THR A 77 17.21 -22.76 -20.47
C THR A 77 17.35 -21.25 -20.28
N ILE A 78 17.49 -20.49 -21.37
CA ILE A 78 17.60 -19.02 -21.31
C ILE A 78 16.31 -18.40 -20.78
N VAL A 79 15.15 -18.80 -21.31
CA VAL A 79 13.84 -18.31 -20.87
C VAL A 79 13.62 -18.64 -19.39
N THR A 80 13.90 -19.87 -18.97
CA THR A 80 13.82 -20.27 -17.56
C THR A 80 14.73 -19.42 -16.70
N SER A 81 16.00 -19.23 -17.09
CA SER A 81 16.93 -18.38 -16.34
C SER A 81 16.44 -16.93 -16.18
N ILE A 82 15.88 -16.35 -17.25
CA ILE A 82 15.33 -14.98 -17.23
C ILE A 82 14.12 -14.91 -16.32
N VAL A 83 13.17 -15.85 -16.45
CA VAL A 83 11.96 -15.90 -15.63
C VAL A 83 12.30 -16.06 -14.16
N THR A 84 13.21 -16.98 -13.82
CA THR A 84 13.64 -17.20 -12.42
C THR A 84 14.29 -15.93 -11.84
N LYS A 85 15.18 -15.26 -12.58
CA LYS A 85 15.78 -13.99 -12.15
C LYS A 85 14.73 -12.88 -11.94
N LEU A 86 13.75 -12.79 -12.84
CA LEU A 86 12.67 -11.81 -12.73
C LEU A 86 11.80 -12.08 -11.49
N VAL A 87 11.40 -13.34 -11.28
CA VAL A 87 10.61 -13.76 -10.11
C VAL A 87 11.38 -13.51 -8.81
N ASP A 88 12.66 -13.85 -8.76
CA ASP A 88 13.51 -13.60 -7.58
C ASP A 88 13.67 -12.11 -7.29
N SER A 89 13.81 -11.29 -8.33
CA SER A 89 13.87 -9.82 -8.20
C SER A 89 12.56 -9.27 -7.64
N MET A 90 11.42 -9.67 -8.21
CA MET A 90 10.10 -9.27 -7.74
C MET A 90 9.85 -9.71 -6.30
N LYS A 91 10.25 -10.94 -5.94
CA LYS A 91 10.14 -11.46 -4.58
C LYS A 91 10.92 -10.60 -3.59
N LYS A 92 12.17 -10.25 -3.90
CA LYS A 92 13.00 -9.38 -3.05
C LYS A 92 12.39 -7.99 -2.88
N GLU A 93 11.84 -7.41 -3.95
CA GLU A 93 11.21 -6.09 -3.89
C GLU A 93 9.93 -6.12 -3.04
N ILE A 94 9.09 -7.15 -3.20
CA ILE A 94 7.89 -7.34 -2.39
C ILE A 94 8.27 -7.53 -0.91
N GLU A 95 9.26 -8.38 -0.61
CA GLU A 95 9.74 -8.61 0.76
C GLU A 95 10.30 -7.32 1.38
N GLY A 96 11.07 -6.53 0.64
CA GLY A 96 11.57 -5.23 1.08
C GLY A 96 10.43 -4.25 1.39
N ASN A 97 9.50 -4.08 0.45
CA ASN A 97 8.36 -3.18 0.61
C ASN A 97 7.44 -3.60 1.77
N LEU A 98 7.19 -4.90 1.93
CA LEU A 98 6.41 -5.43 3.04
C LEU A 98 7.11 -5.18 4.37
N LYS A 99 8.42 -5.43 4.45
CA LYS A 99 9.21 -5.20 5.66
C LYS A 99 9.19 -3.72 6.05
N ASP A 100 9.36 -2.82 5.10
CA ASP A 100 9.34 -1.38 5.35
C ASP A 100 7.97 -0.89 5.82
N LYS A 101 6.88 -1.34 5.17
CA LYS A 101 5.52 -1.03 5.60
C LYS A 101 5.23 -1.58 7.00
N THR A 102 5.63 -2.82 7.28
CA THR A 102 5.44 -3.47 8.58
C THR A 102 6.19 -2.73 9.68
N ASN A 103 7.42 -2.31 9.41
CA ASN A 103 8.22 -1.53 10.36
C ASN A 103 7.60 -0.17 10.65
N LYS A 104 7.12 0.54 9.62
CA LYS A 104 6.43 1.84 9.79
C LYS A 104 5.15 1.68 10.62
N GLN A 105 4.33 0.68 10.31
CA GLN A 105 3.10 0.39 11.06
C GLN A 105 3.40 0.00 12.50
N THR A 106 4.42 -0.84 12.73
CA THR A 106 4.81 -1.26 14.09
C THR A 106 5.29 -0.08 14.94
N LYS A 107 6.02 0.87 14.36
CA LYS A 107 6.41 2.12 15.04
C LYS A 107 5.19 2.96 15.41
N ALA A 108 4.29 3.20 14.45
CA ALA A 108 3.05 3.96 14.69
C ALA A 108 2.18 3.31 15.77
N VAL A 109 2.04 1.97 15.76
CA VAL A 109 1.29 1.24 16.79
C VAL A 109 1.93 1.40 18.17
N LYS A 110 3.26 1.36 18.27
CA LYS A 110 3.96 1.57 19.54
C LYS A 110 3.79 2.99 20.07
N GLU A 111 3.87 3.98 19.20
CA GLU A 111 3.66 5.39 19.55
C GLU A 111 2.22 5.61 20.06
N LEU A 112 1.22 5.12 19.32
CA LEU A 112 -0.18 5.18 19.72
C LEU A 112 -0.46 4.42 21.03
N SER A 113 0.23 3.30 21.26
CA SER A 113 0.11 2.54 22.50
C SER A 113 0.63 3.35 23.69
N LYS A 114 1.78 4.03 23.53
CA LYS A 114 2.37 4.88 24.56
C LYS A 114 1.49 6.11 24.86
N GLU A 115 0.96 6.74 23.82
CA GLU A 115 0.03 7.87 23.98
C GLU A 115 -1.25 7.44 24.71
N ASN A 116 -1.82 6.29 24.35
CA ASN A 116 -2.99 5.73 25.04
C ASN A 116 -2.72 5.45 26.52
N GLU A 117 -1.54 4.97 26.87
CA GLU A 117 -1.14 4.76 28.27
C GLU A 117 -1.08 6.09 29.02
N GLY A 118 -0.43 7.11 28.44
CA GLY A 118 -0.38 8.44 29.03
C GLY A 118 -1.77 9.09 29.20
N LEU A 119 -2.67 8.91 28.22
CA LEU A 119 -4.05 9.40 28.32
C LEU A 119 -4.83 8.68 29.44
N ARG A 120 -4.62 7.37 29.62
CA ARG A 120 -5.25 6.61 30.71
C ARG A 120 -4.78 7.09 32.08
N GLU A 121 -3.49 7.38 32.24
CA GLU A 121 -2.93 7.94 33.47
C GLU A 121 -3.50 9.33 33.76
N LEU A 122 -3.60 10.20 32.74
CA LEU A 122 -4.19 11.53 32.88
C LEU A 122 -5.65 11.45 33.32
N ILE A 123 -6.44 10.56 32.71
CA ILE A 123 -7.85 10.33 33.09
C ILE A 123 -7.95 9.84 34.53
N ALA A 124 -7.07 8.92 34.96
CA ALA A 124 -7.06 8.42 36.33
C ALA A 124 -6.76 9.54 37.34
N SER A 125 -5.77 10.40 37.03
CA SER A 125 -5.42 11.55 37.85
C SER A 125 -6.55 12.57 37.94
N GLN A 126 -7.17 12.92 36.81
CA GLN A 126 -8.31 13.84 36.76
C GLN A 126 -9.51 13.31 37.55
N ARG A 127 -9.81 12.01 37.47
CA ARG A 127 -10.88 11.38 38.28
C ARG A 127 -10.62 11.51 39.77
N LYS A 128 -9.37 11.33 40.21
CA LYS A 128 -8.99 11.52 41.61
C LYS A 128 -9.20 12.97 42.05
N MET A 129 -8.77 13.93 41.25
CA MET A 129 -8.95 15.37 41.55
C MET A 129 -10.43 15.77 41.62
N ILE A 130 -11.26 15.27 40.69
CA ILE A 130 -12.72 15.49 40.72
C ILE A 130 -13.31 14.95 42.01
N HIS A 131 -12.90 13.75 42.43
CA HIS A 131 -13.39 13.15 43.67
C HIS A 131 -13.02 13.98 44.91
N GLU A 132 -11.77 14.46 44.99
CA GLU A 132 -11.31 15.34 46.07
C GLU A 132 -12.09 16.66 46.10
N LEU A 133 -12.33 17.27 44.93
CA LEU A 133 -13.14 18.49 44.83
C LEU A 133 -14.60 18.26 45.26
N GLN A 134 -15.19 17.12 44.92
CA GLN A 134 -16.54 16.77 45.36
C GLN A 134 -16.64 16.67 46.89
N ILE A 135 -15.65 16.06 47.53
CA ILE A 135 -15.56 15.99 49.00
C ILE A 135 -15.48 17.40 49.57
N ASN A 136 -14.55 18.23 49.08
CA ASN A 136 -14.36 19.60 49.58
C ASN A 136 -15.61 20.47 49.42
N VAL A 137 -16.31 20.35 48.30
CA VAL A 137 -17.57 21.11 48.07
C VAL A 137 -18.65 20.66 49.04
N ASN A 138 -18.77 19.36 49.29
CA ASN A 138 -19.74 18.83 50.25
C ASN A 138 -19.42 19.32 51.67
N ASP A 139 -18.17 19.24 52.09
CA ASP A 139 -17.71 19.70 53.41
C ASP A 139 -17.94 21.20 53.59
N ASN A 140 -17.59 22.01 52.59
CA ASN A 140 -17.90 23.43 52.59
C ASN A 140 -19.40 23.70 52.69
N GLY A 141 -20.23 22.89 52.03
CA GLY A 141 -21.68 22.98 52.13
C GLY A 141 -22.19 22.70 53.55
N ILE A 142 -21.61 21.72 54.24
CA ILE A 142 -21.93 21.40 55.64
C ILE A 142 -21.50 22.55 56.55
N ILE A 143 -20.26 23.04 56.41
CA ILE A 143 -19.72 24.13 57.21
C ILE A 143 -20.55 25.41 57.01
N ALA A 144 -20.90 25.73 55.77
CA ALA A 144 -21.73 26.91 55.47
C ALA A 144 -23.12 26.81 56.13
N LYS A 145 -23.75 25.63 56.11
CA LYS A 145 -25.03 25.40 56.80
C LYS A 145 -24.90 25.56 58.31
N GLN A 146 -23.85 25.00 58.92
CA GLN A 146 -23.58 25.13 60.35
C GLN A 146 -23.30 26.59 60.74
N ALA A 147 -22.49 27.30 59.95
CA ALA A 147 -22.21 28.72 60.17
C ALA A 147 -23.48 29.57 60.07
N LEU A 148 -24.37 29.28 59.12
CA LEU A 148 -25.66 29.96 58.99
C LEU A 148 -26.56 29.68 60.20
N GLN A 149 -26.66 28.43 60.64
CA GLN A 149 -27.41 28.05 61.84
C GLN A 149 -26.88 28.76 63.08
N MET A 150 -25.56 28.79 63.26
CA MET A 150 -24.91 29.43 64.40
C MET A 150 -25.06 30.95 64.36
N SER A 151 -24.97 31.58 63.18
CA SER A 151 -25.25 33.00 62.99
C SER A 151 -26.70 33.33 63.36
N ASN A 152 -27.67 32.54 62.88
CA ASN A 152 -29.08 32.73 63.19
C ASN A 152 -29.36 32.55 64.69
N TYR A 153 -28.78 31.52 65.30
CA TYR A 153 -28.84 31.31 66.74
C TYR A 153 -28.28 32.53 67.48
N ASN A 154 -27.08 32.97 67.15
CA ASN A 154 -26.45 34.13 67.79
C ASN A 154 -27.27 35.41 67.63
N GLN A 155 -27.86 35.66 66.45
CA GLN A 155 -28.75 36.80 66.26
C GLN A 155 -30.01 36.72 67.12
N GLN A 156 -30.64 35.55 67.23
CA GLN A 156 -31.83 35.38 68.07
C GLN A 156 -31.52 35.58 69.56
N TYR A 157 -30.40 35.04 70.04
CA TYR A 157 -29.99 35.18 71.45
C TYR A 157 -29.56 36.61 71.79
N SER A 158 -28.86 37.29 70.87
CA SER A 158 -28.57 38.72 71.01
C SER A 158 -29.85 39.56 71.09
N ARG A 159 -30.94 39.15 70.41
CA ARG A 159 -32.22 39.87 70.39
C ARG A 159 -33.20 39.44 71.48
N LYS A 160 -32.93 38.39 72.25
CA LYS A 160 -33.87 37.81 73.22
C LYS A 160 -34.35 38.80 74.29
N PHE A 161 -33.49 39.77 74.64
CA PHE A 161 -33.79 40.81 75.63
C PHE A 161 -34.01 42.20 74.99
N ASN A 162 -34.04 42.27 73.64
CA ASN A 162 -34.21 43.52 72.92
C ASN A 162 -35.69 43.69 72.58
N ILE A 163 -36.29 44.78 73.05
CA ILE A 163 -37.66 45.17 72.71
C ILE A 163 -37.60 46.22 71.61
N LYS A 164 -38.20 45.93 70.47
CA LYS A 164 -38.34 46.90 69.38
C LYS A 164 -39.69 47.61 69.50
N VAL A 165 -39.64 48.92 69.67
CA VAL A 165 -40.84 49.78 69.66
C VAL A 165 -40.93 50.45 68.30
N MET A 166 -42.06 50.23 67.61
CA MET A 166 -42.32 50.84 66.30
C MET A 166 -43.15 52.12 66.46
N ASN A 167 -42.96 53.07 65.54
CA ASN A 167 -43.70 54.34 65.50
C ASN A 167 -43.65 55.13 66.81
N PHE A 168 -42.53 55.06 67.52
CA PHE A 168 -42.33 55.85 68.73
C PHE A 168 -42.10 57.31 68.32
N PRO A 169 -42.95 58.27 68.75
CA PRO A 169 -42.90 59.64 68.22
C PRO A 169 -41.58 60.32 68.60
N GLU A 170 -40.75 60.74 67.65
CA GLU A 170 -39.42 61.31 67.92
C GLU A 170 -39.49 62.79 68.33
N ASN A 171 -38.74 63.19 69.36
CA ASN A 171 -38.48 64.60 69.66
C ASN A 171 -36.98 64.86 69.73
N LYS A 172 -36.56 66.09 69.41
CA LYS A 172 -35.17 66.51 69.54
C LYS A 172 -34.79 66.61 71.03
N ASP A 173 -33.61 66.09 71.37
CA ASP A 173 -32.99 66.15 72.72
C ASP A 173 -33.76 65.43 73.85
N GLU A 174 -34.55 64.40 73.54
CA GLU A 174 -35.31 63.67 74.55
C GLU A 174 -34.53 62.55 75.25
N ASN A 175 -34.81 62.37 76.55
CA ASN A 175 -34.34 61.20 77.29
C ASN A 175 -35.21 59.97 76.96
N LEU A 176 -34.75 59.18 75.99
CA LEU A 176 -35.45 57.97 75.52
C LEU A 176 -35.75 56.99 76.66
N ARG A 177 -34.84 56.85 77.64
CA ARG A 177 -34.98 55.88 78.74
C ARG A 177 -36.16 56.23 79.65
N GLU A 178 -36.24 57.49 80.08
CA GLU A 178 -37.34 57.95 80.94
C GLU A 178 -38.68 57.94 80.19
N ARG A 179 -38.67 58.36 78.92
CA ARG A 179 -39.88 58.42 78.12
C ARG A 179 -40.46 57.04 77.83
N PHE A 180 -39.62 56.05 77.53
CA PHE A 180 -40.02 54.66 77.40
C PHE A 180 -40.60 54.11 78.71
N LYS A 181 -39.91 54.32 79.84
CA LYS A 181 -40.37 53.88 81.17
C LYS A 181 -41.74 54.45 81.52
N ASN A 182 -41.94 55.75 81.33
CA ASN A 182 -43.19 56.41 81.72
C ASN A 182 -44.32 56.07 80.72
N LYS A 183 -44.14 56.38 79.44
CA LYS A 183 -45.24 56.29 78.46
C LYS A 183 -45.61 54.87 78.06
N ILE A 184 -44.64 53.96 77.97
CA ILE A 184 -44.91 52.59 77.54
C ILE A 184 -45.06 51.69 78.76
N VAL A 185 -44.03 51.60 79.60
CA VAL A 185 -44.00 50.55 80.63
C VAL A 185 -44.97 50.84 81.77
N LYS A 186 -45.01 52.09 82.26
CA LYS A 186 -45.92 52.48 83.34
C LYS A 186 -47.34 52.77 82.85
N ASP A 187 -47.50 53.63 81.85
CA ASP A 187 -48.83 54.11 81.46
C ASP A 187 -49.61 53.07 80.63
N THR A 188 -48.93 52.39 79.70
CA THR A 188 -49.58 51.40 78.81
C THR A 188 -49.60 50.01 79.41
N LEU A 189 -48.45 49.51 79.90
CA LEU A 189 -48.32 48.14 80.39
C LEU A 189 -48.61 48.01 81.90
N LYS A 190 -48.68 49.11 82.64
CA LYS A 190 -48.91 49.15 84.10
C LYS A 190 -47.88 48.35 84.91
N VAL A 191 -46.66 48.24 84.38
CA VAL A 191 -45.53 47.57 85.05
C VAL A 191 -44.56 48.62 85.57
N THR A 192 -43.92 48.35 86.70
CA THR A 192 -42.84 49.20 87.22
C THR A 192 -41.51 48.56 86.92
N ILE A 193 -40.64 49.28 86.22
CA ILE A 193 -39.25 48.88 85.97
C ILE A 193 -38.29 49.91 86.55
N ARG A 194 -37.13 49.43 86.98
CA ARG A 194 -36.04 50.27 87.46
C ARG A 194 -35.19 50.76 86.28
N PRO A 195 -34.64 51.99 86.31
CA PRO A 195 -33.82 52.50 85.22
C PRO A 195 -32.59 51.65 84.89
N GLU A 196 -32.07 50.91 85.87
CA GLU A 196 -30.90 50.02 85.75
C GLU A 196 -31.23 48.72 84.99
N GLU A 197 -32.52 48.36 84.90
CA GLU A 197 -32.99 47.18 84.16
C GLU A 197 -32.98 47.42 82.63
N ILE A 198 -32.89 48.68 82.21
CA ILE A 198 -32.66 49.06 80.81
C ILE A 198 -31.14 49.18 80.61
N GLN A 199 -30.52 48.18 80.02
CA GLN A 199 -29.08 48.22 79.74
C GLN A 199 -28.73 49.30 78.70
N ALA A 200 -29.40 49.29 77.56
CA ALA A 200 -29.21 50.25 76.49
C ALA A 200 -30.55 50.58 75.81
N ILE A 201 -30.69 51.82 75.36
CA ILE A 201 -31.81 52.28 74.54
C ILE A 201 -31.29 53.31 73.54
N HIS A 202 -31.62 53.13 72.27
CA HIS A 202 -31.24 54.03 71.21
C HIS A 202 -32.24 53.93 70.06
N GLY A 203 -32.36 54.99 69.26
CA GLY A 203 -33.03 54.91 67.97
C GLY A 203 -32.25 53.97 67.04
N ILE A 204 -32.95 53.22 66.20
CA ILE A 204 -32.30 52.49 65.12
C ILE A 204 -32.24 53.46 63.94
N PRO A 205 -31.04 53.85 63.46
CA PRO A 205 -30.94 54.75 62.32
C PRO A 205 -31.69 54.15 61.13
N GLY A 206 -32.63 54.92 60.57
CA GLY A 206 -33.27 54.59 59.31
C GLY A 206 -32.30 54.85 58.17
N ASN A 207 -32.24 53.93 57.21
CA ASN A 207 -31.65 54.22 55.90
C ASN A 207 -32.48 55.28 55.17
#